data_AF-X5DRK0-F1
#
_entry.id   AF-X5DRK0-F1
#
_cell.length_a   1.000
_cell.length_b   1.000
_cell.length_c   1.000
_cell.angle_alpha   90.00
_cell.angle_beta   90.00
_cell.angle_gamma   90.00
#
_symmetry.space_group_name_H-M   'P 1'
#
loop_
_entity.id
_entity.type
_entity.pdbx_description
1 polymer ?
#
loop_
_entity_poly.entity_id
_entity_poly.type
_entity_poly.pdbx_seq_one_letter_code
_entity_poly.pdbx_strand_id
1 'polypeptide(L)'
;MTEDSAPEYRRVLTPDLVATARRRVAAGELVSAVAVDIGIKHTTLCAAVTGRSWSSVDSVVPPVRRNLPSDREHYTDDQRDAIVDRALTIQSQHPTLTIAAIARLLDLQPSTLRVWTSRHRRAQG
;
A
#
# COMPACT_ATOMS: atom_id res chain seq x y z
N MET A 1 12.23 10.52 31.15
CA MET A 1 11.48 9.26 31.30
C MET A 1 10.29 9.36 30.35
N THR A 2 10.51 9.00 29.09
CA THR A 2 9.49 9.06 28.05
C THR A 2 9.30 7.61 27.66
N GLU A 3 8.27 6.97 28.19
CA GLU A 3 7.78 5.71 27.66
C GLU A 3 7.24 6.02 26.26
N ASP A 4 8.14 5.91 25.29
CA ASP A 4 7.84 5.74 23.88
C ASP A 4 7.08 4.41 23.77
N SER A 5 5.78 4.45 24.06
CA SER A 5 4.89 3.31 23.91
C SER A 5 4.70 3.06 22.43
N ALA A 6 5.67 2.37 21.82
CA ALA A 6 5.50 1.70 20.55
C ALA A 6 4.18 0.91 20.61
N PRO A 7 3.33 0.97 19.57
CA PRO A 7 2.08 0.25 19.58
C PRO A 7 2.33 -1.23 19.86
N GLU A 8 1.74 -1.75 20.94
CA GLU A 8 1.85 -3.16 21.31
C GLU A 8 1.16 -4.02 20.25
N TYR A 9 1.92 -4.43 19.23
CA TYR A 9 1.48 -5.36 18.19
C TYR A 9 1.39 -6.79 18.76
N ARG A 10 0.44 -7.01 19.68
CA ARG A 10 0.26 -8.27 20.42
C ARG A 10 -0.91 -9.10 19.92
N ARG A 11 -1.66 -8.62 18.91
CA ARG A 11 -2.78 -9.37 18.36
C ARG A 11 -2.30 -10.49 17.45
N VAL A 12 -2.90 -11.66 17.59
CA VAL A 12 -2.72 -12.80 16.68
C VAL A 12 -3.52 -12.52 15.42
N LEU A 13 -2.89 -12.71 14.27
CA LEU A 13 -3.54 -12.55 12.97
C LEU A 13 -4.53 -13.71 12.76
N THR A 14 -5.79 -13.42 12.43
CA THR A 14 -6.85 -14.40 12.19
C THR A 14 -7.36 -14.35 10.75
N PRO A 15 -8.02 -15.41 10.24
CA PRO A 15 -8.56 -15.41 8.87
C PRO A 15 -9.47 -14.20 8.57
N ASP A 16 -10.37 -13.84 9.49
CA ASP A 16 -11.26 -12.69 9.36
C ASP A 16 -10.52 -11.35 9.30
N LEU A 17 -9.44 -11.20 10.08
CA LEU A 17 -8.59 -10.02 10.04
C LEU A 17 -7.83 -9.94 8.72
N VAL A 18 -7.37 -11.07 8.18
CA VAL A 18 -6.70 -11.11 6.87
C VAL A 18 -7.69 -10.76 5.75
N ALA A 19 -8.91 -11.31 5.77
CA ALA A 19 -9.95 -10.99 4.80
C ALA A 19 -10.35 -9.51 4.88
N THR A 20 -10.48 -8.96 6.09
CA THR A 20 -10.78 -7.54 6.31
C THR A 20 -9.65 -6.64 5.85
N ALA A 21 -8.40 -6.99 6.18
CA ALA A 21 -7.23 -6.25 5.73
C ALA A 21 -7.10 -6.30 4.20
N ARG A 22 -7.30 -7.45 3.56
CA ARG A 22 -7.30 -7.57 2.10
C ARG A 22 -8.38 -6.70 1.46
N ARG A 23 -9.60 -6.66 2.02
CA ARG A 23 -10.68 -5.79 1.53
C ARG A 23 -10.33 -4.31 1.64
N ARG A 24 -9.79 -3.88 2.77
CA ARG A 24 -9.37 -2.48 3.00
C ARG A 24 -8.23 -2.06 2.10
N VAL A 25 -7.22 -2.94 1.95
CA VAL A 25 -6.10 -2.70 1.05
C VAL A 25 -6.56 -2.71 -0.41
N ALA A 26 -7.47 -3.61 -0.80
CA ALA A 26 -8.08 -3.60 -2.13
C ALA A 26 -8.95 -2.35 -2.39
N ALA A 27 -9.53 -1.76 -1.34
CA ALA A 27 -10.21 -0.47 -1.40
C ALA A 27 -9.27 0.74 -1.45
N GLY A 28 -7.94 0.51 -1.44
CA GLY A 28 -6.92 1.55 -1.56
C GLY A 28 -6.36 2.06 -0.23
N GLU A 29 -6.70 1.43 0.90
CA GLU A 29 -6.05 1.74 2.18
C GLU A 29 -4.61 1.21 2.24
N LEU A 30 -3.74 1.96 2.90
CA LEU A 30 -2.34 1.58 3.05
C LEU A 30 -2.20 0.40 4.01
N VAL A 31 -1.39 -0.61 3.64
CA VAL A 31 -1.09 -1.76 4.51
C VAL A 31 -0.54 -1.31 5.87
N SER A 32 0.24 -0.23 5.91
CA SER A 32 0.77 0.34 7.17
C SER A 32 -0.31 0.96 8.05
N ALA A 33 -1.27 1.67 7.48
CA ALA A 33 -2.40 2.24 8.22
C ALA A 33 -3.30 1.12 8.77
N VAL A 34 -3.61 0.13 7.94
CA VAL A 34 -4.39 -1.06 8.33
C VAL A 34 -3.64 -1.88 9.39
N ALA A 35 -2.32 -1.98 9.30
CA ALA A 35 -1.48 -2.66 10.30
C ALA A 35 -1.57 -2.00 11.68
N VAL A 36 -1.44 -0.66 11.73
CA VAL A 36 -1.59 0.12 12.95
C VAL A 36 -3.00 -0.03 13.54
N ASP A 37 -4.02 0.10 12.70
CA ASP A 37 -5.42 0.04 13.13
C ASP A 37 -5.82 -1.34 13.68
N ILE A 38 -5.37 -2.42 13.03
CA ILE A 38 -5.65 -3.78 13.48
C ILE A 38 -4.74 -4.19 14.64
N GLY A 39 -3.60 -3.51 14.84
CA GLY A 39 -2.60 -3.87 15.85
C GLY A 39 -1.76 -5.08 15.44
N ILE A 40 -1.43 -5.18 14.15
CA ILE A 40 -0.53 -6.22 13.59
C ILE A 40 0.72 -5.58 13.03
N LYS A 41 1.88 -6.21 13.23
CA LYS A 41 3.14 -5.74 12.62
C LYS A 41 2.99 -5.63 11.10
N HIS A 42 3.41 -4.49 10.54
CA HIS A 42 3.33 -4.21 9.11
C HIS A 42 3.88 -5.34 8.23
N THR A 43 5.02 -5.93 8.59
CA THR A 43 5.64 -7.04 7.84
C THR A 43 4.78 -8.29 7.83
N THR A 44 4.18 -8.64 8.98
CA THR A 44 3.25 -9.75 9.13
C THR A 44 1.98 -9.52 8.32
N LEU A 45 1.39 -8.33 8.41
CA LEU A 45 0.20 -8.00 7.65
C LEU A 45 0.49 -8.00 6.14
N CYS A 46 1.62 -7.44 5.72
CA CYS A 46 2.08 -7.47 4.33
C CYS A 46 2.17 -8.91 3.80
N ALA A 47 2.82 -9.82 4.54
CA ALA A 47 2.91 -11.22 4.11
C ALA A 47 1.54 -11.92 4.03
N ALA A 48 0.58 -11.51 4.85
CA ALA A 48 -0.76 -12.07 4.87
C ALA A 48 -1.65 -11.53 3.74
N VAL A 49 -1.66 -10.21 3.52
CA VAL A 49 -2.46 -9.59 2.45
C VAL A 49 -1.95 -9.97 1.08
N THR A 50 -0.64 -10.17 0.91
CA THR A 50 -0.07 -10.65 -0.36
C THR A 50 -0.14 -12.17 -0.57
N GLY A 51 -0.82 -12.91 0.32
CA GLY A 51 -0.96 -14.38 0.19
C GLY A 51 0.32 -15.20 0.43
N ARG A 52 1.42 -14.58 0.87
CA ARG A 52 2.70 -15.29 1.08
C ARG A 52 2.69 -16.25 2.27
N SER A 53 1.84 -16.00 3.26
CA SER A 53 1.74 -16.83 4.48
C SER A 53 0.30 -17.28 4.80
N TRP A 54 -0.70 -16.67 4.17
CA TRP A 54 -2.13 -16.91 4.42
C TRP A 54 -2.85 -17.37 3.16
N SER A 55 -2.26 -18.32 2.44
CA SER A 55 -2.81 -18.86 1.18
C SER A 55 -4.14 -19.60 1.38
N SER A 56 -4.41 -20.12 2.58
CA SER A 56 -5.69 -20.75 2.93
C SER A 56 -6.88 -19.78 2.93
N VAL A 57 -6.64 -18.47 2.98
CA VAL A 57 -7.68 -17.42 2.94
C VAL A 57 -7.93 -16.92 1.51
N ASP A 58 -7.09 -17.32 0.56
CA ASP A 58 -7.17 -16.87 -0.84
C ASP A 58 -8.49 -17.26 -1.51
N SER A 59 -9.11 -18.36 -1.07
CA SER A 59 -10.42 -18.82 -1.53
C SER A 59 -11.58 -17.91 -1.09
N VAL A 60 -11.40 -17.12 -0.03
CA VAL A 60 -12.43 -16.23 0.54
C VAL A 60 -12.25 -14.79 0.04
N VAL A 61 -11.02 -14.30 0.04
CA VAL A 61 -10.65 -13.00 -0.54
C VAL A 61 -9.32 -13.17 -1.25
N PRO A 62 -9.21 -12.83 -2.54
CA PRO A 62 -7.96 -13.02 -3.27
C PRO A 62 -6.83 -12.19 -2.63
N PRO A 63 -5.59 -12.70 -2.65
CA PRO A 63 -4.45 -11.95 -2.13
C PRO A 63 -4.21 -10.70 -2.98
N VAL A 64 -3.89 -9.60 -2.31
CA VAL A 64 -3.50 -8.35 -2.95
C VAL A 64 -2.14 -8.59 -3.60
N ARG A 65 -2.09 -8.63 -4.93
CA ARG A 65 -0.83 -8.90 -5.64
C ARG A 65 0.15 -7.77 -5.37
N ARG A 66 1.35 -8.15 -4.89
CA ARG A 66 2.49 -7.25 -4.81
C ARG A 66 2.93 -6.99 -6.24
N ASN A 67 2.67 -5.80 -6.77
CA ASN A 67 3.05 -5.45 -8.13
C ASN A 67 4.57 -5.41 -8.28
N LEU A 68 5.16 -6.51 -8.76
CA LEU A 68 6.42 -6.56 -9.51
C LEU A 68 6.33 -7.81 -10.41
N PRO A 69 6.09 -7.64 -11.73
CA PRO A 69 7.11 -7.13 -12.65
C PRO A 69 6.61 -6.04 -13.63
N SER A 70 7.52 -5.14 -14.01
CA SER A 70 7.42 -4.07 -15.04
C SER A 70 6.05 -3.37 -15.18
N ASP A 71 5.83 -2.38 -14.32
CA ASP A 71 4.64 -1.53 -14.15
C ASP A 71 3.98 -0.90 -15.41
N ARG A 72 4.47 -1.11 -16.63
CA ARG A 72 3.90 -0.46 -17.82
C ARG A 72 2.76 -1.24 -18.49
N GLU A 73 2.70 -2.56 -18.35
CA GLU A 73 1.76 -3.37 -19.14
C GLU A 73 0.42 -3.68 -18.43
N HIS A 74 0.30 -3.39 -17.14
CA HIS A 74 -0.86 -3.82 -16.34
C HIS A 74 -1.74 -2.72 -15.76
N TYR A 75 -1.33 -1.45 -15.78
CA TYR A 75 -2.18 -0.35 -15.34
C TYR A 75 -2.82 0.34 -16.55
N THR A 76 -4.14 0.48 -16.52
CA THR A 76 -4.88 1.39 -17.40
C THR A 76 -4.48 2.84 -17.11
N ASP A 77 -4.65 3.74 -18.08
CA ASP A 77 -4.28 5.14 -17.87
C ASP A 77 -5.08 5.78 -16.72
N ASP A 78 -6.36 5.45 -16.56
CA ASP A 78 -7.18 5.89 -15.43
C ASP A 78 -6.61 5.45 -14.08
N GLN A 79 -6.11 4.20 -13.98
CA GLN A 79 -5.47 3.70 -12.77
C GLN A 79 -4.15 4.42 -12.49
N ARG A 80 -3.38 4.76 -13.53
CA ARG A 80 -2.13 5.53 -13.38
C ARG A 80 -2.42 6.92 -12.86
N ASP A 81 -3.43 7.58 -13.39
CA ASP A 81 -3.82 8.93 -12.96
C ASP A 81 -4.35 8.93 -11.53
N ALA A 82 -5.21 7.98 -11.15
CA ALA A 82 -5.69 7.85 -9.77
C ALA A 82 -4.53 7.64 -8.77
N ILE A 83 -3.52 6.84 -9.15
CA ILE A 83 -2.31 6.64 -8.35
C ILE A 83 -1.49 7.92 -8.24
N VAL A 84 -1.34 8.67 -9.33
CA VAL A 84 -0.62 9.94 -9.34
C VAL A 84 -1.32 10.97 -8.45
N ASP A 85 -2.63 11.12 -8.57
CA ASP A 85 -3.42 12.03 -7.74
C ASP A 85 -3.30 11.69 -6.25
N ARG A 86 -3.33 10.39 -5.93
CA ARG A 86 -3.12 9.92 -4.56
C ARG A 86 -1.71 10.25 -4.07
N ALA A 87 -0.69 10.06 -4.90
CA ALA A 87 0.69 10.40 -4.56
C ALA A 87 0.89 11.90 -4.30
N LEU A 88 0.28 12.75 -5.12
CA LEU A 88 0.31 14.21 -4.95
C LEU A 88 -0.44 14.64 -3.69
N THR A 89 -1.56 13.99 -3.38
CA THR A 89 -2.30 14.21 -2.12
C THR A 89 -1.42 13.88 -0.91
N ILE A 90 -0.75 12.72 -0.91
CA ILE A 90 0.16 12.32 0.18
C ILE A 90 1.33 13.31 0.29
N GLN A 91 1.88 13.76 -0.84
CA GLN A 91 2.96 14.75 -0.85
C GLN A 91 2.52 16.09 -0.26
N SER A 92 1.28 16.53 -0.55
CA SER A 92 0.73 17.77 0.01
C SER A 92 0.48 17.66 1.52
N GLN A 93 -0.03 16.52 1.99
CA GLN A 93 -0.27 16.25 3.41
C GLN A 93 1.03 16.07 4.21
N HIS A 94 2.07 15.55 3.56
CA HIS A 94 3.35 15.23 4.19
C HIS A 94 4.52 15.73 3.33
N PRO A 95 4.82 17.05 3.34
CA PRO A 95 5.84 17.65 2.47
C PRO A 95 7.26 17.15 2.75
N THR A 96 7.50 16.53 3.91
CA THR A 96 8.77 15.91 4.28
C THR A 96 8.98 14.53 3.65
N LEU A 97 7.93 13.88 3.11
CA LEU A 97 8.05 12.59 2.46
C LEU A 97 8.60 12.74 1.04
N THR A 98 9.67 12.00 0.76
CA THR A 98 10.25 11.93 -0.59
C THR A 98 9.36 11.13 -1.53
N ILE A 99 9.43 11.41 -2.83
CA ILE A 99 8.77 10.60 -3.88
C ILE A 99 9.08 9.10 -3.75
N ALA A 100 10.30 8.73 -3.34
CA ALA A 100 10.66 7.33 -3.15
C ALA A 100 9.96 6.70 -1.94
N ALA A 101 9.75 7.47 -0.87
CA ALA A 101 8.95 7.02 0.27
C ALA A 101 7.48 6.88 -0.13
N ILE A 102 6.92 7.86 -0.84
CA ILE A 102 5.54 7.83 -1.34
C ILE A 102 5.32 6.65 -2.31
N ALA A 103 6.25 6.40 -3.22
CA ALA A 103 6.19 5.23 -4.11
C ALA A 103 6.16 3.92 -3.33
N ARG A 104 7.01 3.79 -2.29
CA ARG A 104 7.00 2.61 -1.41
C ARG A 104 5.71 2.49 -0.62
N LEU A 105 5.08 3.59 -0.21
CA LEU A 105 3.78 3.58 0.43
C LEU A 105 2.67 3.10 -0.51
N LEU A 106 2.76 3.47 -1.79
CA LEU A 106 1.84 3.05 -2.84
C LEU A 106 2.22 1.71 -3.49
N ASP A 107 3.15 0.97 -2.90
CA ASP A 107 3.67 -0.30 -3.42
C ASP A 107 4.16 -0.23 -4.89
N LEU A 108 4.72 0.92 -5.28
CA LEU A 108 5.28 1.18 -6.61
C LEU A 108 6.81 1.29 -6.57
N GLN A 109 7.44 0.98 -7.69
CA GLN A 109 8.83 1.36 -7.86
C GLN A 109 8.97 2.90 -7.87
N PRO A 110 9.96 3.48 -7.16
CA PRO A 110 10.21 4.93 -7.18
C PRO A 110 10.41 5.50 -8.59
N SER A 111 11.01 4.73 -9.49
CA SER A 111 11.19 5.05 -10.90
C SER A 111 9.85 5.18 -11.64
N THR A 112 8.92 4.25 -11.42
CA THR A 112 7.58 4.26 -12.02
C THR A 112 6.81 5.51 -11.63
N LEU A 113 6.71 5.78 -10.31
CA LEU A 113 5.97 6.94 -9.82
C LEU A 113 6.56 8.26 -10.34
N ARG A 114 7.89 8.36 -10.41
CA ARG A 114 8.57 9.53 -10.97
C ARG A 114 8.23 9.74 -12.45
N VAL A 115 8.18 8.65 -13.24
CA VAL A 115 7.84 8.74 -14.67
C VAL A 115 6.38 9.16 -14.86
N TRP A 116 5.46 8.58 -14.09
CA TRP A 116 4.03 8.90 -14.21
C TRP A 116 3.71 10.32 -13.77
N THR A 117 4.23 10.78 -12.62
CA THR A 117 4.07 12.17 -12.18
C THR A 117 4.64 13.18 -13.19
N SER A 118 5.77 12.85 -13.83
CA SER A 118 6.35 13.71 -14.87
C SER A 118 5.50 13.76 -16.14
N ARG A 119 4.87 12.65 -16.54
CA ARG A 119 3.96 12.61 -17.69
C ARG A 119 2.65 13.32 -17.41
N HIS A 120 2.06 13.10 -16.24
CA HIS A 120 0.80 13.72 -15.83
C HIS A 120 0.91 15.25 -15.83
N ARG A 121 2.02 15.83 -15.34
CA ARG A 121 2.27 17.27 -15.41
C ARG A 121 2.40 17.83 -16.84
N ARG A 122 2.82 17.01 -17.82
CA ARG A 122 2.93 17.42 -19.23
C ARG A 122 1.61 17.31 -19.98
N ALA A 123 0.68 16.49 -19.50
CA ALA A 123 -0.65 16.35 -20.10
C ALA A 123 -1.61 17.46 -19.65
N GLN A 124 -1.31 18.14 -18.53
CA GLN A 124 -2.14 19.18 -17.91
C GLN A 124 -1.67 20.62 -18.20
N GLY A 125 -0.63 20.79 -19.01
CA GLY A 125 -0.10 22.11 -19.42
C GLY A 125 0.01 22.20 -20.92
#